data_AF-A0A3C0L1P5-F1
#
_entry.id   AF-A0A3C0L1P5-F1
#
_cell.length_a   1.000
_cell.length_b   1.000
_cell.length_c   1.000
_cell.angle_alpha   90.00
_cell.angle_beta   90.00
_cell.angle_gamma   90.00
#
_symmetry.space_group_name_H-M   'P 1'
#
loop_
_entity.id
_entity.type
_entity.pdbx_description
1 polymer ?
#
loop_
_entity_poly.entity_id
_entity_poly.type
_entity_poly.pdbx_seq_one_letter_code
_entity_poly.pdbx_strand_id
1 'polypeptide(L)' 'GLGTAWTTLHLMHEKAIADLLGIPYDDFMQVALIPMAYTKGTDFKPAYRPPVETVMHVDAW' A
#
# COMPACT_ATOMS: atom_id res chain seq x y z
N GLY A 1 8.26 3.08 -16.44
CA GLY A 1 7.17 3.76 -17.15
C GLY A 1 6.36 4.53 -16.13
N LEU A 2 5.08 4.23 -15.93
CA LEU A 2 4.41 4.59 -14.68
C LEU A 2 4.87 3.63 -13.57
N GLY A 3 4.94 4.08 -12.33
CA GLY A 3 5.25 3.25 -11.17
C GLY A 3 4.44 3.68 -9.96
N THR A 4 4.28 2.77 -9.01
CA THR A 4 3.51 2.98 -7.78
C THR A 4 4.14 2.27 -6.59
N ALA A 5 3.75 2.67 -5.39
CA ALA A 5 4.09 1.99 -4.15
C ALA A 5 2.87 1.99 -3.22
N TRP A 6 2.55 0.85 -2.61
CA TRP A 6 1.60 0.82 -1.49
C TRP A 6 2.34 1.27 -0.23
N THR A 7 1.83 2.29 0.47
CA THR A 7 2.38 2.69 1.77
C THR A 7 1.29 3.02 2.79
N THR A 8 1.57 2.69 4.04
CA THR A 8 0.73 2.99 5.22
C THR A 8 1.40 3.99 6.17
N LEU A 9 2.58 4.52 5.83
CA LEU A 9 3.33 5.44 6.69
C LEU A 9 2.52 6.69 7.09
N HIS A 10 1.66 7.17 6.20
CA HIS A 10 0.80 8.32 6.45
C HIS A 10 -0.23 8.08 7.56
N LEU A 11 -0.59 6.82 7.87
CA LEU A 11 -1.55 6.48 8.91
C LEU A 11 -1.05 6.87 10.31
N MET A 12 0.27 6.95 10.53
CA MET A 12 0.82 7.50 11.78
C MET A 12 0.41 8.97 12.01
N HIS A 13 -0.03 9.65 10.97
CA HIS A 13 -0.51 11.04 10.97
C HIS A 13 -1.93 11.15 10.39
N GLU A 14 -2.73 10.08 10.48
CA GLU A 14 -4.03 9.96 9.81
C GLU A 14 -4.91 11.19 9.98
N LYS A 15 -5.08 11.69 11.23
CA LYS A 15 -5.90 12.87 11.51
C LYS A 15 -5.41 14.13 10.79
N ALA A 16 -4.10 14.39 10.80
CA ALA A 16 -3.53 15.55 10.11
C ALA A 16 -3.68 15.44 8.59
N ILE A 17 -3.58 14.23 8.03
CA ILE A 17 -3.83 13.97 6.61
C ILE A 17 -5.31 14.12 6.27
N ALA A 18 -6.21 13.68 7.17
CA ALA A 18 -7.66 13.84 7.01
C ALA A 18 -8.02 15.32 6.97
N ASP A 19 -7.51 16.12 7.91
CA ASP A 19 -7.71 17.57 7.96
C ASP A 19 -7.18 18.26 6.69
N LEU A 20 -5.99 17.83 6.21
CA LEU A 20 -5.37 18.37 4.99
C LEU A 20 -6.18 18.06 3.71
N LEU A 21 -6.73 16.85 3.60
CA LEU A 21 -7.46 16.38 2.43
C LEU A 21 -8.97 16.64 2.50
N GLY A 22 -9.48 17.13 3.63
CA GLY A 22 -10.91 17.34 3.87
C GLY A 22 -11.69 16.04 4.06
N ILE A 23 -11.05 15.00 4.61
CA ILE A 23 -11.70 13.72 4.91
C ILE A 23 -12.34 13.83 6.31
N PRO A 24 -13.64 13.52 6.47
CA PRO A 24 -14.27 13.46 7.80
C PRO A 24 -13.68 12.31 8.63
N TYR A 25 -12.81 12.65 9.58
CA TYR A 25 -12.04 11.66 10.36
C TYR A 25 -12.91 10.70 11.16
N ASP A 26 -14.04 11.17 11.69
CA ASP A 26 -14.92 10.36 12.56
C ASP A 26 -15.78 9.36 11.77
N ASP A 27 -15.99 9.60 10.46
CA ASP A 27 -16.83 8.77 9.59
C ASP A 27 -16.03 7.86 8.65
N PHE A 28 -14.76 8.22 8.37
CA PHE A 28 -13.93 7.54 7.38
C PHE A 28 -12.52 7.23 7.90
N MET A 29 -12.09 5.98 7.68
CA MET A 29 -10.75 5.51 8.00
C MET A 29 -9.87 5.48 6.74
N GLN A 30 -8.63 5.95 6.87
CA GLN A 30 -7.62 5.80 5.82
C GLN A 30 -6.97 4.41 5.90
N VAL A 31 -6.67 3.81 4.75
CA VAL A 31 -6.14 2.42 4.69
C VAL A 31 -4.80 2.34 3.97
N ALA A 32 -4.68 2.98 2.81
CA ALA A 32 -3.47 2.95 2.02
C ALA A 32 -3.34 4.23 1.20
N LEU A 33 -2.10 4.69 1.08
CA LEU A 33 -1.71 5.73 0.13
C LEU A 33 -0.96 5.06 -1.02
N ILE A 34 -1.43 5.31 -2.24
CA ILE A 34 -0.88 4.74 -3.48
C ILE A 34 -0.38 5.89 -4.37
N PRO A 35 0.85 6.42 -4.14
CA PRO A 35 1.46 7.37 -5.06
C PRO A 35 1.64 6.77 -6.45
N MET A 36 1.47 7.59 -7.48
CA MET A 36 1.76 7.24 -8.87
C MET A 36 2.63 8.31 -9.51
N ALA A 37 3.68 7.89 -10.23
CA ALA A 37 4.58 8.80 -10.93
C ALA A 37 5.29 8.09 -12.09
N TYR A 38 5.94 8.86 -12.97
CA TYR A 38 6.90 8.30 -13.92
C TYR A 38 8.19 7.90 -13.21
N THR A 39 8.60 6.64 -13.36
CA THR A 39 9.76 6.07 -12.65
C THR A 39 11.07 6.66 -13.17
N LYS A 40 11.98 7.05 -12.26
CA LYS A 40 13.38 7.35 -12.57
C LYS A 40 14.22 6.11 -12.25
N GLY A 41 14.88 5.54 -13.25
CA GLY A 41 15.50 4.21 -13.14
C GLY A 41 14.42 3.11 -13.23
N THR A 42 14.73 2.04 -13.95
CA THR A 42 13.79 0.92 -14.19
C THR A 42 14.40 -0.42 -13.81
N ASP A 43 15.49 -0.42 -13.06
CA ASP A 43 16.27 -1.60 -12.67
C ASP A 43 15.69 -2.31 -11.42
N PHE A 44 14.37 -2.22 -11.23
CA PHE A 44 13.68 -2.87 -10.13
C PHE A 44 13.80 -4.39 -10.26
N LYS A 45 14.00 -5.07 -9.13
CA LYS A 45 14.04 -6.53 -9.05
C LYS A 45 12.77 -7.04 -8.36
N PRO A 46 12.20 -8.18 -8.79
CA PRO A 46 11.09 -8.81 -8.11
C PRO A 46 11.42 -9.07 -6.64
N ALA A 47 10.48 -8.72 -5.75
CA ALA A 47 10.58 -9.11 -4.35
C ALA A 47 10.42 -10.63 -4.23
N TYR A 48 11.07 -11.22 -3.23
CA TYR A 48 10.91 -12.65 -2.93
C TYR A 48 9.44 -13.00 -2.62
N ARG A 49 9.02 -14.18 -3.11
CA ARG A 49 7.73 -14.80 -2.81
C ARG A 49 7.99 -16.23 -2.34
N PRO A 50 7.44 -16.66 -1.19
CA PRO A 50 7.52 -18.06 -0.76
C PRO A 50 6.90 -19.02 -1.80
N PRO A 51 7.30 -20.31 -1.81
CA PRO A 51 6.64 -21.33 -2.62
C PRO A 51 5.14 -21.40 -2.32
N VAL A 52 4.32 -21.64 -3.34
CA VAL A 52 2.85 -21.57 -3.23
C VAL A 52 2.30 -22.58 -2.21
N GLU A 53 2.97 -23.72 -2.07
CA GLU A 53 2.61 -24.81 -1.16
C GLU A 53 2.71 -24.39 0.32
N THR A 54 3.39 -23.26 0.60
CA THR A 54 3.50 -22.69 1.96
C THR A 54 2.37 -21.71 2.30
N VAL A 55 1.53 -21.34 1.33
CA VAL A 55 0.48 -20.30 1.48
C VAL A 55 -0.90 -20.80 1.03
N MET A 56 -0.95 -21.74 0.09
CA MET A 56 -2.18 -22.31 -0.45
C MET A 56 -2.56 -23.59 0.30
N HIS A 57 -3.81 -23.63 0.75
CA HIS A 57 -4.37 -24.71 1.55
C HIS A 57 -5.64 -25.22 0.87
N VAL A 58 -5.82 -26.54 0.78
CA VAL A 58 -6.99 -27.20 0.19
C VAL A 58 -7.61 -28.08 1.28
N ASP A 59 -8.92 -27.96 1.48
CA ASP A 59 -9.74 -28.65 2.49
C ASP A 59 -9.45 -28.32 3.97
N ALA A 60 -8.18 -28.10 4.32
CA ALA A 60 -7.75 -27.70 5.66
C ALA A 60 -6.59 -26.71 5.59
N TRP A 61 -6.51 -25.81 6.57
CA TRP A 61 -5.37 -24.92 6.80
C TRP A 61 -4.12 -25.74 7.15
#